data_AF-A0A942G8W3-F1
#
_entry.id   AF-A0A942G8W3-F1
#
_cell.length_a   1.000
_cell.length_b   1.000
_cell.length_c   1.000
_cell.angle_alpha   90.00
_cell.angle_beta   90.00
_cell.angle_gamma   90.00
#
_symmetry.space_group_name_H-M   'P 1'
#
loop_
_entity.id
_entity.type
_entity.pdbx_description
1 polymer ?
#
loop_
_entity_poly.entity_id
_entity_poly.type
_entity_poly.pdbx_seq_one_letter_code
_entity_poly.pdbx_strand_id
1 'polypeptide(L)'
;MEDPRRRDIALFRYGLIREAADPGLSPTERGRLVRALAAKEHRGPDGEWTTVGRSTLDRWIVDYRAGGFDALIPAERHRELVCDVELLDLAVKLKRENPRRTATHIVELIVTDLAGQDRDRQVPSERTVQRHFARLGLNVRPDGSPPEAFGRFEAAAVNDLWVGDVAHGPKVGGAKALLFAFMDDHSRLIVGHRWGRHEDVLRLEAALRRGISSRGVPGRIYVDNGSPFVSHQLQRVCAVLGIRLVHSRPGRPQGRGKIERFFATVRSQFLVEIADDQLASLEELNRLFTAWVETRYHHRPHRETGQSPLARFTAAGIPDVPSPAQLREAFLWSETRTVTKTSMVSLHGNSYEVDPALVGRRVQLVFDPFDLDHLEVRFDGRDFGIAAPHELKTHVHPKATAEPPDVLDGMATTPTGIDYLALVEAEHRQATRRTINFGDLYSDEQEDVR
;
A
#
# COMPACT_ATOMS: atom_id res chain seq x y z
N MET A 1 34.26 2.33 5.00
CA MET A 1 33.44 1.30 5.68
C MET A 1 33.26 0.20 4.67
N GLU A 2 33.90 -0.96 4.86
CA GLU A 2 33.86 -2.06 3.88
C GLU A 2 32.42 -2.52 3.67
N ASP A 3 31.98 -2.61 2.41
CA ASP A 3 30.65 -3.08 2.03
C ASP A 3 30.49 -4.57 2.40
N PRO A 4 29.61 -4.93 3.37
CA PRO A 4 29.41 -6.32 3.81
C PRO A 4 29.12 -7.27 2.65
N ARG A 5 28.41 -6.77 1.63
CA ARG A 5 28.04 -7.55 0.45
C ARG A 5 29.25 -8.02 -0.36
N ARG A 6 30.36 -7.26 -0.36
CA ARG A 6 31.58 -7.63 -1.09
C ARG A 6 32.32 -8.77 -0.41
N ARG A 7 32.29 -8.82 0.92
CA ARG A 7 32.80 -9.97 1.69
C ARG A 7 31.95 -11.22 1.49
N ASP A 8 30.62 -11.09 1.43
CA ASP A 8 29.74 -12.24 1.14
C ASP A 8 30.01 -12.83 -0.24
N ILE A 9 30.27 -11.97 -1.23
CA ILE A 9 30.69 -12.41 -2.57
C ILE A 9 32.05 -13.15 -2.51
N ALA A 10 33.02 -12.65 -1.74
CA ALA A 10 34.31 -13.32 -1.56
C ALA A 10 34.18 -14.68 -0.86
N LEU A 11 33.32 -14.78 0.17
CA LEU A 11 33.00 -16.04 0.86
C LEU A 11 32.37 -17.06 -0.08
N PHE A 12 31.42 -16.63 -0.91
CA PHE A 12 30.84 -17.49 -1.95
C PHE A 12 31.90 -17.99 -2.93
N ARG A 13 32.75 -17.08 -3.45
CA ARG A 13 33.86 -17.44 -4.36
C ARG A 13 34.79 -18.46 -3.73
N TYR A 14 35.21 -18.21 -2.49
CA TYR A 14 36.08 -19.10 -1.73
C TYR A 14 35.41 -20.46 -1.51
N GLY A 15 34.14 -20.49 -1.11
CA GLY A 15 33.37 -21.70 -0.89
C GLY A 15 33.34 -22.62 -2.11
N LEU A 16 33.28 -22.05 -3.32
CA LEU A 16 33.32 -22.81 -4.57
C LEU A 16 34.71 -23.34 -4.91
N ILE A 17 35.76 -22.57 -4.67
CA ILE A 17 37.11 -22.92 -5.13
C ILE A 17 37.96 -23.62 -4.08
N ARG A 18 37.58 -23.63 -2.79
CA ARG A 18 38.44 -24.06 -1.68
C ARG A 18 39.10 -25.43 -1.89
N GLU A 19 38.35 -26.39 -2.44
CA GLU A 19 38.84 -27.74 -2.73
C GLU A 19 39.76 -27.74 -3.96
N ALA A 20 39.38 -27.02 -5.02
CA ALA A 20 40.19 -26.90 -6.24
C ALA A 20 41.44 -26.02 -6.08
N ALA A 21 41.49 -25.20 -5.02
CA ALA A 21 42.61 -24.33 -4.70
C ALA A 21 43.74 -25.03 -3.93
N ASP A 22 43.52 -26.25 -3.43
CA ASP A 22 44.50 -27.05 -2.68
C ASP A 22 45.85 -27.16 -3.44
N PRO A 23 46.98 -26.72 -2.84
CA PRO A 23 48.31 -26.83 -3.44
C PRO A 23 48.74 -28.26 -3.77
N GLY A 24 48.18 -29.27 -3.08
CA GLY A 24 48.50 -30.68 -3.28
C GLY A 24 47.89 -31.32 -4.53
N LEU A 25 46.95 -30.66 -5.21
CA LEU A 25 46.29 -31.20 -6.40
C LEU A 25 47.13 -31.03 -7.67
N SER A 26 47.22 -32.09 -8.47
CA SER A 26 47.78 -32.00 -9.83
C SER A 26 46.90 -31.16 -10.76
N PRO A 27 47.46 -30.62 -11.87
CA PRO A 27 46.67 -29.88 -12.86
C PRO A 27 45.48 -30.67 -13.43
N THR A 28 45.63 -31.99 -13.57
CA THR A 28 44.59 -32.89 -14.07
C THR A 28 43.44 -33.05 -13.07
N GLU A 29 43.75 -33.25 -11.79
CA GLU A 29 42.76 -33.38 -10.72
C GLU A 29 41.99 -32.09 -10.50
N ARG A 30 42.72 -30.96 -10.42
CA ARG A 30 42.10 -29.62 -10.37
C ARG A 30 41.18 -29.39 -11.57
N GLY A 31 41.62 -29.74 -12.78
CA GLY A 31 40.81 -29.61 -13.99
C GLY A 31 39.53 -30.44 -13.97
N ARG A 32 39.52 -31.62 -13.32
CA ARG A 32 38.30 -32.42 -13.10
C ARG A 32 37.35 -31.72 -12.12
N LEU A 33 37.86 -31.24 -10.98
CA LEU A 33 37.05 -30.53 -9.98
C LEU A 33 36.42 -29.25 -10.55
N VAL A 34 37.20 -28.43 -11.26
CA VAL A 34 36.72 -27.18 -11.85
C VAL A 34 35.64 -27.44 -12.91
N ARG A 35 35.77 -28.51 -13.73
CA ARG A 35 34.72 -28.92 -14.67
C ARG A 35 33.46 -29.40 -13.96
N ALA A 36 33.59 -30.18 -12.89
CA ALA A 36 32.46 -30.66 -12.10
C ALA A 36 31.71 -29.50 -11.41
N LEU A 37 32.44 -28.49 -10.93
CA LEU A 37 31.86 -27.27 -10.36
C LEU A 37 31.16 -26.42 -11.43
N ALA A 38 31.75 -26.24 -12.60
CA ALA A 38 31.16 -25.46 -13.69
C ALA A 38 29.88 -26.10 -14.27
N ALA A 39 29.69 -27.41 -14.10
CA ALA A 39 28.50 -28.14 -14.56
C ALA A 39 27.33 -28.08 -13.58
N LYS A 40 27.51 -27.50 -12.38
CA LYS A 40 26.49 -27.41 -11.33
C LYS A 40 25.98 -25.99 -11.15
N GLU A 41 24.75 -25.88 -10.69
CA GLU A 41 24.20 -24.64 -10.17
C GLU A 41 24.59 -24.46 -8.69
N HIS A 42 24.84 -23.21 -8.32
CA HIS A 42 25.28 -22.83 -6.98
C HIS A 42 24.39 -21.74 -6.45
N ARG A 43 24.17 -21.74 -5.13
CA ARG A 43 23.40 -20.68 -4.48
C ARG A 43 24.30 -19.47 -4.23
N GLY A 44 23.99 -18.35 -4.88
CA GLY A 44 24.74 -17.10 -4.80
C GLY A 44 24.60 -16.38 -3.46
N PRO A 45 25.38 -15.32 -3.23
CA PRO A 45 25.34 -14.51 -2.00
C PRO A 45 23.99 -13.84 -1.71
N ASP A 46 23.18 -13.63 -2.73
CA ASP A 46 21.82 -13.10 -2.68
C ASP A 46 20.74 -14.18 -2.54
N GLY A 47 21.14 -15.46 -2.50
CA GLY A 47 20.26 -16.61 -2.31
C GLY A 47 19.68 -17.20 -3.60
N GLU A 48 19.94 -16.58 -4.75
CA GLU A 48 19.52 -17.01 -6.08
C GLU A 48 20.43 -18.10 -6.66
N TRP A 49 19.91 -18.92 -7.58
CA TRP A 49 20.71 -19.94 -8.27
C TRP A 49 21.53 -19.34 -9.41
N THR A 50 22.80 -19.73 -9.51
CA THR A 50 23.72 -19.23 -10.54
C THR A 50 24.69 -20.31 -11.01
N THR A 51 25.10 -20.24 -12.27
CA THR A 51 26.18 -21.07 -12.83
C THR A 51 27.45 -20.25 -12.96
N VAL A 52 28.58 -20.84 -12.61
CA VAL A 52 29.89 -20.17 -12.71
C VAL A 52 30.74 -20.87 -13.76
N GLY A 53 31.11 -20.14 -14.80
CA GLY A 53 31.91 -20.68 -15.90
C GLY A 53 33.31 -21.10 -15.46
N ARG A 54 33.87 -22.11 -16.14
CA ARG A 54 35.20 -22.69 -15.89
C ARG A 54 36.30 -21.63 -15.78
N SER A 55 36.36 -20.70 -16.72
CA SER A 55 37.35 -19.62 -16.76
C SER A 55 37.30 -18.69 -15.55
N THR A 56 36.11 -18.53 -14.96
CA THR A 56 35.91 -17.71 -13.77
C THR A 56 36.42 -18.42 -12.52
N LEU A 57 36.15 -19.71 -12.39
CA LEU A 57 36.67 -20.55 -11.30
C LEU A 57 38.20 -20.62 -11.36
N ASP A 58 38.78 -20.86 -12.53
CA ASP A 58 40.23 -20.90 -12.73
C ASP A 58 40.88 -19.55 -12.34
N ARG A 59 40.28 -18.42 -12.75
CA ARG A 59 40.74 -17.07 -12.35
C ARG A 59 40.71 -16.90 -10.84
N TRP A 60 39.60 -17.24 -10.17
CA TRP A 60 39.50 -17.10 -8.72
C TRP A 60 40.52 -17.97 -7.97
N ILE A 61 40.84 -19.16 -8.47
CA ILE A 61 41.90 -20.01 -7.89
C ILE A 61 43.26 -19.32 -8.00
N VAL A 62 43.56 -18.71 -9.15
CA VAL A 62 44.81 -17.96 -9.34
C VAL A 62 44.86 -16.75 -8.40
N ASP A 63 43.79 -15.96 -8.35
CA ASP A 63 43.68 -14.78 -7.49
C ASP A 63 43.86 -15.16 -6.01
N TYR A 64 43.18 -16.22 -5.56
CA TYR A 64 43.27 -16.71 -4.18
C TYR A 64 44.66 -17.24 -3.82
N ARG A 65 45.32 -17.95 -4.73
CA ARG A 65 46.69 -18.43 -4.50
C ARG A 65 47.71 -17.29 -4.44
N ALA A 66 47.48 -16.21 -5.19
CA ALA A 66 48.38 -15.07 -5.24
C ALA A 66 48.18 -14.09 -4.06
N GLY A 67 46.93 -13.83 -3.66
CA GLY A 67 46.61 -12.80 -2.67
C GLY A 67 45.62 -13.22 -1.59
N GLY A 68 45.43 -14.53 -1.38
CA GLY A 68 44.57 -15.06 -0.34
C GLY A 68 43.10 -14.67 -0.50
N PHE A 69 42.37 -14.62 0.63
CA PHE A 69 40.95 -14.29 0.63
C PHE A 69 40.66 -12.88 0.09
N ASP A 70 41.52 -11.91 0.38
CA ASP A 70 41.30 -10.51 -0.02
C ASP A 70 41.32 -10.33 -1.55
N ALA A 71 42.09 -11.16 -2.27
CA ALA A 71 42.08 -11.18 -3.73
C ALA A 71 40.74 -11.64 -4.33
N LEU A 72 39.89 -12.31 -3.56
CA LEU A 72 38.54 -12.70 -3.98
C LEU A 72 37.50 -11.59 -3.75
N ILE A 73 37.84 -10.51 -3.05
CA ILE A 73 36.94 -9.39 -2.82
C ILE A 73 36.78 -8.62 -4.15
N PRO A 74 35.56 -8.48 -4.71
CA PRO A 74 35.36 -7.73 -5.94
C PRO A 74 35.94 -6.33 -5.83
N ALA A 75 36.75 -5.89 -6.80
CA ALA A 75 37.28 -4.53 -6.84
C ALA A 75 36.14 -3.49 -6.90
N GLU A 76 36.38 -2.34 -6.30
CA GLU A 76 35.46 -1.21 -6.36
C GLU A 76 35.40 -0.72 -7.81
N ARG A 77 34.24 -0.81 -8.45
CA ARG A 77 34.04 -0.19 -9.76
C ARG A 77 33.97 1.32 -9.55
N HIS A 78 35.11 1.98 -9.69
CA HIS A 78 35.14 3.43 -9.86
C HIS A 78 34.45 3.77 -11.19
N ARG A 79 33.23 4.30 -11.11
CA ARG A 79 32.70 5.12 -12.19
C ARG A 79 33.33 6.50 -12.01
N GLU A 80 34.08 6.97 -12.99
CA GLU A 80 34.49 8.36 -13.05
C GLU A 80 33.25 9.24 -12.92
N LEU A 81 33.31 10.18 -11.98
CA LEU A 81 32.27 11.18 -11.82
C LEU A 81 32.36 12.09 -13.04
N VAL A 82 31.34 12.06 -13.90
CA VAL A 82 31.14 13.05 -14.98
C VAL A 82 30.56 14.33 -14.35
N CYS A 83 31.25 14.88 -13.36
CA CYS A 83 30.88 16.17 -12.77
C CYS A 83 32.12 16.85 -12.20
N ASP A 84 32.10 18.17 -12.26
CA ASP A 84 33.16 19.02 -11.74
C ASP A 84 33.35 18.81 -10.22
N VAL A 85 34.56 18.43 -9.83
CA VAL A 85 34.92 18.15 -8.43
C VAL A 85 34.84 19.43 -7.58
N GLU A 86 35.17 20.59 -8.15
CA GLU A 86 35.12 21.86 -7.43
C GLU A 86 33.70 22.25 -7.04
N LEU A 87 32.72 21.94 -7.90
CA LEU A 87 31.30 22.19 -7.61
C LEU A 87 30.75 21.25 -6.53
N LEU A 88 31.27 20.03 -6.43
CA LEU A 88 30.93 19.14 -5.31
C LEU A 88 31.54 19.62 -4.00
N ASP A 89 32.76 20.15 -4.02
CA ASP A 89 33.39 20.74 -2.84
C ASP A 89 32.65 22.02 -2.39
N LEU A 90 32.21 22.85 -3.34
CA LEU A 90 31.35 23.99 -3.06
C LEU A 90 30.01 23.54 -2.44
N ALA A 91 29.38 22.50 -2.98
CA ALA A 91 28.15 21.93 -2.42
C ALA A 91 28.36 21.46 -0.96
N VAL A 92 29.51 20.87 -0.63
CA VAL A 92 29.86 20.46 0.74
C VAL A 92 30.02 21.68 1.65
N LYS A 93 30.70 22.74 1.19
CA LYS A 93 30.84 23.99 1.95
C LYS A 93 29.47 24.62 2.25
N LEU A 94 28.62 24.74 1.23
CA LEU A 94 27.24 25.26 1.37
C LEU A 94 26.40 24.42 2.34
N LYS A 95 26.55 23.09 2.32
CA LYS A 95 25.84 22.19 3.25
C LYS A 95 26.34 22.33 4.69
N ARG A 96 27.64 22.53 4.90
CA ARG A 96 28.23 22.72 6.22
C ARG A 96 27.90 24.08 6.83
N GLU A 97 27.88 25.13 6.00
CA GLU A 97 27.49 26.48 6.41
C GLU A 97 26.03 26.52 6.91
N ASN A 98 25.14 25.79 6.24
CA ASN A 98 23.77 25.63 6.71
C ASN A 98 23.26 24.19 6.49
N PRO A 99 23.27 23.34 7.53
CA PRO A 99 22.80 21.96 7.45
C PRO A 99 21.34 21.81 6.99
N ARG A 100 20.52 22.86 7.06
CA ARG A 100 19.13 22.85 6.60
C ARG A 100 18.99 22.95 5.07
N ARG A 101 20.04 23.36 4.34
CA ARG A 101 19.97 23.45 2.87
C ARG A 101 19.77 22.04 2.27
N THR A 102 18.75 21.89 1.43
CA THR A 102 18.48 20.66 0.68
C THR A 102 19.45 20.54 -0.49
N ALA A 103 19.61 19.33 -1.04
CA ALA A 103 20.44 19.13 -2.23
C ALA A 103 19.91 19.97 -3.41
N THR A 104 18.59 20.07 -3.57
CA THR A 104 17.93 20.93 -4.57
C THR A 104 18.32 22.39 -4.41
N HIS A 105 18.16 22.95 -3.21
CA HIS A 105 18.51 24.35 -2.94
C HIS A 105 20.02 24.61 -3.12
N ILE A 106 20.88 23.64 -2.80
CA ILE A 106 22.32 23.78 -3.04
C ILE A 106 22.64 23.80 -4.54
N VAL A 107 21.99 22.96 -5.34
CA VAL A 107 22.14 23.01 -6.80
C VAL A 107 21.62 24.33 -7.36
N GLU A 108 20.47 24.82 -6.88
CA GLU A 108 19.94 26.14 -7.27
C GLU A 108 20.93 27.27 -6.94
N LEU A 109 21.54 27.25 -5.75
CA LEU A 109 22.56 28.23 -5.35
C LEU A 109 23.78 28.17 -6.28
N ILE A 110 24.27 26.98 -6.61
CA ILE A 110 25.40 26.79 -7.54
C ILE A 110 25.04 27.30 -8.94
N VAL A 111 23.85 26.97 -9.46
CA VAL A 111 23.38 27.45 -10.77
C VAL A 111 23.26 28.98 -10.78
N THR A 112 22.73 29.56 -9.70
CA THR A 112 22.53 31.02 -9.57
C THR A 112 23.86 31.76 -9.51
N ASP A 113 24.84 31.23 -8.77
CA ASP A 113 26.21 31.78 -8.69
C ASP A 113 26.95 31.69 -10.04
N LEU A 114 26.86 30.53 -10.72
CA LEU A 114 27.49 30.30 -12.02
C LEU A 114 26.84 31.08 -13.18
N ALA A 115 25.55 31.42 -13.08
CA ALA A 115 24.83 32.19 -14.10
C ALA A 115 25.46 33.57 -14.39
N GLY A 116 26.34 34.07 -13.50
CA GLY A 116 27.10 35.30 -13.66
C GLY A 116 28.55 35.15 -14.15
N GLN A 117 29.10 33.93 -14.26
CA GLN A 117 30.54 33.73 -14.50
C GLN A 117 30.89 32.74 -15.63
N ASP A 118 30.16 31.62 -15.77
CA ASP A 118 30.47 30.61 -16.79
C ASP A 118 29.24 29.69 -17.03
N ARG A 119 28.54 29.90 -18.16
CA ARG A 119 27.29 29.20 -18.48
C ARG A 119 27.49 27.79 -19.04
N ASP A 120 28.70 27.45 -19.49
CA ASP A 120 28.98 26.15 -20.12
C ASP A 120 29.50 25.11 -19.11
N ARG A 121 29.71 25.52 -17.85
CA ARG A 121 30.20 24.65 -16.78
C ARG A 121 29.13 23.63 -16.37
N GLN A 122 29.50 22.34 -16.39
CA GLN A 122 28.56 21.25 -16.12
C GLN A 122 28.23 21.13 -14.61
N VAL A 123 27.04 21.56 -14.22
CA VAL A 123 26.56 21.52 -12.84
C VAL A 123 26.17 20.09 -12.41
N PRO A 124 26.57 19.63 -11.21
CA PRO A 124 26.13 18.34 -10.70
C PRO A 124 24.62 18.31 -10.46
N SER A 125 23.96 17.22 -10.88
CA SER A 125 22.54 17.02 -10.62
C SER A 125 22.25 16.87 -9.12
N GLU A 126 21.01 17.18 -8.70
CA GLU A 126 20.55 17.00 -7.31
C GLU A 126 20.91 15.62 -6.76
N ARG A 127 20.63 14.57 -7.55
CA ARG A 127 20.91 13.17 -7.18
C ARG A 127 22.40 12.93 -6.95
N THR A 128 23.27 13.60 -7.70
CA THR A 128 24.73 13.50 -7.56
C THR A 128 25.19 14.15 -6.27
N VAL A 129 24.70 15.36 -5.98
CA VAL A 129 24.95 16.09 -4.72
C VAL A 129 24.44 15.30 -3.51
N GLN A 130 23.22 14.77 -3.57
CA GLN A 130 22.61 13.97 -2.51
C GLN A 130 23.42 12.69 -2.21
N ARG A 131 23.86 11.98 -3.25
CA ARG A 131 24.72 10.78 -3.10
C ARG A 131 26.07 11.15 -2.51
N HIS A 132 26.63 12.30 -2.90
CA HIS A 132 27.90 12.78 -2.38
C HIS A 132 27.80 13.12 -0.88
N PHE A 133 26.73 13.79 -0.45
CA PHE A 133 26.45 14.02 0.97
C PHE A 133 26.25 12.72 1.75
N ALA A 134 25.53 11.75 1.20
CA ALA A 134 25.35 10.45 1.83
C ALA A 134 26.70 9.75 2.08
N ARG A 135 27.58 9.76 1.08
CA ARG A 135 28.93 9.17 1.17
C ARG A 135 29.78 9.84 2.24
N LEU A 136 29.64 11.15 2.42
CA LEU A 136 30.37 11.94 3.40
C LEU A 136 29.68 12.02 4.78
N GLY A 137 28.53 11.36 4.96
CA GLY A 137 27.77 11.42 6.22
C GLY A 137 27.12 12.77 6.52
N LEU A 138 26.91 13.63 5.51
CA LEU A 138 26.36 14.98 5.66
C LEU A 138 24.82 15.03 5.63
N ASN A 139 24.16 13.87 5.49
CA ASN A 139 22.70 13.73 5.57
C ASN A 139 22.24 13.61 7.03
N VAL A 140 22.62 14.57 7.87
CA VAL A 140 22.16 14.67 9.26
C VAL A 140 20.90 15.51 9.34
N ARG A 141 20.08 15.26 10.37
CA ARG A 141 18.97 16.16 10.70
C ARG A 141 19.50 17.56 11.02
N PRO A 142 18.70 18.63 10.89
CA PRO A 142 19.10 20.01 11.19
C PRO A 142 19.73 20.24 12.57
N ASP A 143 19.49 19.34 13.52
CA ASP A 143 20.00 19.34 14.89
C ASP A 143 21.27 18.50 15.09
N GLY A 144 21.82 17.91 14.02
CA GLY A 144 23.01 17.06 14.08
C GLY A 144 22.76 15.65 14.63
N SER A 145 21.52 15.30 14.98
CA SER A 145 21.20 13.95 15.44
C SER A 145 21.26 12.94 14.29
N PRO A 146 21.82 11.74 14.52
CA PRO A 146 21.64 10.65 13.58
C PRO A 146 20.14 10.34 13.44
N PRO A 147 19.66 9.96 12.24
CA PRO A 147 18.29 9.52 12.09
C PRO A 147 18.04 8.35 13.07
N GLU A 148 16.96 8.45 13.86
CA GLU A 148 16.56 7.36 14.76
C GLU A 148 16.42 6.06 13.95
N ALA A 149 17.13 5.01 14.39
CA ALA A 149 17.01 3.68 13.81
C ALA A 149 15.71 3.06 14.30
N PHE A 150 14.66 3.13 13.47
CA PHE A 150 13.40 2.47 13.77
C PHE A 150 13.51 0.97 13.46
N GLY A 151 13.17 0.12 14.43
CA GLY A 151 13.03 -1.32 14.22
C GLY A 151 11.93 -1.62 13.20
N ARG A 152 12.13 -2.65 12.37
CA ARG A 152 11.06 -3.13 11.48
C ARG A 152 10.03 -3.89 12.31
N PHE A 153 8.82 -3.35 12.40
CA PHE A 153 7.69 -4.00 13.05
C PHE A 153 6.92 -4.84 12.03
N GLU A 154 6.44 -6.02 12.43
CA GLU A 154 5.44 -6.81 11.72
C GLU A 154 4.49 -7.46 12.74
N ALA A 155 3.20 -7.45 12.45
CA ALA A 155 2.19 -8.13 13.26
C ALA A 155 2.41 -9.64 13.27
N ALA A 156 2.01 -10.32 14.34
CA ALA A 156 2.33 -11.73 14.55
C ALA A 156 1.50 -12.65 13.65
N ALA A 157 0.24 -12.31 13.43
CA ALA A 157 -0.70 -13.06 12.59
C ALA A 157 -1.51 -12.13 11.66
N VAL A 158 -2.20 -12.75 10.70
CA VAL A 158 -3.21 -12.04 9.89
C VAL A 158 -4.31 -11.51 10.80
N ASN A 159 -4.90 -10.37 10.43
CA ASN A 159 -5.94 -9.69 11.19
C ASN A 159 -5.50 -9.19 12.59
N ASP A 160 -4.26 -9.33 13.01
CA ASP A 160 -3.77 -8.70 14.26
C ASP A 160 -3.73 -7.17 14.20
N LEU A 161 -3.48 -6.64 13.00
CA LEU A 161 -3.35 -5.21 12.73
C LEU A 161 -3.67 -4.91 11.27
N TRP A 162 -4.68 -4.09 11.06
CA TRP A 162 -4.92 -3.44 9.78
C TRP A 162 -4.41 -2.00 9.83
N VAL A 163 -3.69 -1.58 8.81
CA VAL A 163 -3.19 -0.21 8.64
C VAL A 163 -4.02 0.47 7.56
N GLY A 164 -4.70 1.56 7.91
CA GLY A 164 -5.50 2.36 6.99
C GLY A 164 -4.83 3.69 6.64
N ASP A 165 -4.89 4.09 5.38
CA ASP A 165 -4.37 5.37 4.91
C ASP A 165 -5.07 5.83 3.62
N VAL A 166 -4.85 7.10 3.25
CA VAL A 166 -5.44 7.71 2.05
C VAL A 166 -4.36 8.15 1.07
N ALA A 167 -4.54 7.81 -0.20
CA ALA A 167 -3.68 8.28 -1.29
C ALA A 167 -4.43 9.16 -2.28
N HIS A 168 -3.74 10.15 -2.80
CA HIS A 168 -4.19 10.96 -3.92
C HIS A 168 -4.08 10.18 -5.24
N GLY A 169 -5.11 10.27 -6.09
CA GLY A 169 -5.12 9.69 -7.44
C GLY A 169 -5.49 10.68 -8.54
N PRO A 170 -6.00 10.17 -9.69
CA PRO A 170 -6.22 10.95 -10.89
C PRO A 170 -7.44 11.88 -10.73
N LYS A 171 -7.65 12.76 -11.72
CA LYS A 171 -8.90 13.49 -11.83
C LYS A 171 -9.93 12.63 -12.55
N VAL A 172 -11.15 12.60 -12.04
CA VAL A 172 -12.30 11.93 -12.64
C VAL A 172 -13.44 12.93 -12.65
N GLY A 173 -14.02 13.23 -13.81
CA GLY A 173 -15.05 14.27 -13.92
C GLY A 173 -14.63 15.64 -13.39
N GLY A 174 -13.39 16.03 -13.64
CA GLY A 174 -12.86 17.32 -13.20
C GLY A 174 -12.48 17.44 -11.71
N ALA A 175 -12.78 16.45 -10.86
CA ALA A 175 -12.39 16.46 -9.44
C ALA A 175 -11.36 15.37 -9.11
N LYS A 176 -10.54 15.60 -8.09
CA LYS A 176 -9.48 14.68 -7.67
C LYS A 176 -10.04 13.48 -6.91
N ALA A 177 -9.70 12.28 -7.35
CA ALA A 177 -10.04 11.05 -6.66
C ALA A 177 -9.07 10.77 -5.50
N LEU A 178 -9.61 10.22 -4.41
CA LEU A 178 -8.87 9.75 -3.24
C LEU A 178 -9.08 8.25 -3.06
N LEU A 179 -7.99 7.51 -2.88
CA LEU A 179 -8.02 6.08 -2.58
C LEU A 179 -7.94 5.88 -1.07
N PHE A 180 -9.03 5.37 -0.50
CA PHE A 180 -9.05 4.82 0.85
C PHE A 180 -8.63 3.37 0.77
N ALA A 181 -7.63 2.95 1.56
CA ALA A 181 -7.20 1.56 1.60
C ALA A 181 -6.87 1.12 3.02
N PHE A 182 -7.18 -0.13 3.31
CA PHE A 182 -6.76 -0.87 4.50
C PHE A 182 -5.89 -2.04 4.07
N MET A 183 -4.72 -2.17 4.71
CA MET A 183 -3.78 -3.25 4.50
C MET A 183 -3.67 -4.09 5.77
N ASP A 184 -3.70 -5.41 5.64
CA ASP A 184 -3.29 -6.31 6.71
C ASP A 184 -1.75 -6.28 6.88
N ASP A 185 -1.28 -5.98 8.09
CA ASP A 185 0.13 -5.75 8.36
C ASP A 185 0.98 -7.03 8.26
N HIS A 186 0.41 -8.22 8.47
CA HIS A 186 1.17 -9.46 8.38
C HIS A 186 1.32 -9.92 6.93
N SER A 187 0.19 -10.05 6.23
CA SER A 187 0.12 -10.62 4.88
C SER A 187 0.48 -9.63 3.77
N ARG A 188 0.39 -8.31 4.01
CA ARG A 188 0.40 -7.25 2.98
C ARG A 188 -0.85 -7.24 2.09
N LEU A 189 -1.88 -8.03 2.43
CA LEU A 189 -3.13 -8.05 1.67
C LEU A 189 -3.84 -6.70 1.80
N ILE A 190 -4.30 -6.14 0.70
CA ILE A 190 -5.29 -5.04 0.75
C ILE A 190 -6.64 -5.65 1.08
N VAL A 191 -7.05 -5.52 2.33
CA VAL A 191 -8.28 -6.13 2.86
C VAL A 191 -9.53 -5.34 2.46
N GLY A 192 -9.40 -4.03 2.30
CA GLY A 192 -10.50 -3.16 1.88
C GLY A 192 -9.97 -1.93 1.16
N HIS A 193 -10.66 -1.50 0.11
CA HIS A 193 -10.28 -0.31 -0.63
C HIS A 193 -11.48 0.32 -1.35
N ARG A 194 -11.43 1.63 -1.57
CA ARG A 194 -12.41 2.36 -2.39
C ARG A 194 -11.86 3.71 -2.85
N TRP A 195 -12.08 4.03 -4.12
CA TRP A 195 -11.93 5.38 -4.65
C TRP A 195 -13.18 6.21 -4.36
N GLY A 196 -12.99 7.45 -3.91
CA GLY A 196 -14.06 8.41 -3.64
C GLY A 196 -13.60 9.86 -3.83
N ARG A 197 -14.52 10.81 -3.66
CA ARG A 197 -14.25 12.26 -3.67
C ARG A 197 -14.23 12.80 -2.24
N HIS A 198 -13.34 13.75 -1.97
CA HIS A 198 -13.16 14.38 -0.66
C HIS A 198 -13.05 13.36 0.51
N GLU A 199 -12.91 13.85 1.74
CA GLU A 199 -12.82 13.02 2.96
C GLU A 199 -14.20 12.43 3.32
N ASP A 200 -14.78 11.64 2.40
CA ASP A 200 -16.09 11.05 2.58
C ASP A 200 -16.02 9.80 3.47
N VAL A 201 -16.45 10.00 4.70
CA VAL A 201 -16.57 8.99 5.76
C VAL A 201 -17.38 7.76 5.30
N LEU A 202 -18.41 7.93 4.46
CA LEU A 202 -19.20 6.79 3.92
C LEU A 202 -18.40 5.89 2.99
N ARG A 203 -17.45 6.46 2.24
CA ARG A 203 -16.63 5.69 1.28
C ARG A 203 -15.52 4.93 2.00
N LEU A 204 -14.93 5.53 3.02
CA LEU A 204 -14.04 4.85 3.96
C LEU A 204 -14.78 3.67 4.63
N GLU A 205 -16.00 3.90 5.12
CA GLU A 205 -16.85 2.86 5.71
C GLU A 205 -17.16 1.75 4.71
N ALA A 206 -17.46 2.07 3.47
CA ALA A 206 -17.73 1.04 2.48
C ALA A 206 -16.50 0.18 2.17
N ALA A 207 -15.30 0.77 2.14
CA ALA A 207 -14.04 0.03 2.04
C ALA A 207 -13.84 -0.90 3.25
N LEU A 208 -14.09 -0.37 4.45
CA LEU A 208 -13.96 -1.12 5.70
C LEU A 208 -15.00 -2.25 5.80
N ARG A 209 -16.27 -1.98 5.50
CA ARG A 209 -17.39 -2.95 5.51
C ARG A 209 -17.08 -4.14 4.62
N ARG A 210 -16.63 -3.88 3.38
CA ARG A 210 -16.22 -4.93 2.44
C ARG A 210 -15.06 -5.76 2.98
N GLY A 211 -14.06 -5.11 3.59
CA GLY A 211 -12.93 -5.81 4.20
C GLY A 211 -13.37 -6.71 5.34
N ILE A 212 -14.15 -6.18 6.27
CA ILE A 212 -14.64 -6.93 7.43
C ILE A 212 -15.51 -8.13 7.00
N SER A 213 -16.40 -7.94 6.03
CA SER A 213 -17.31 -9.01 5.58
C SER A 213 -16.62 -10.13 4.80
N SER A 214 -15.44 -9.90 4.24
CA SER A 214 -14.75 -10.87 3.37
C SER A 214 -13.42 -11.37 3.91
N ARG A 215 -12.76 -10.59 4.77
CA ARG A 215 -11.42 -10.86 5.31
C ARG A 215 -11.42 -10.96 6.84
N GLY A 216 -12.56 -10.73 7.50
CA GLY A 216 -12.74 -10.92 8.94
C GLY A 216 -12.50 -9.68 9.78
N VAL A 217 -12.61 -9.84 11.10
CA VAL A 217 -12.50 -8.73 12.07
C VAL A 217 -11.05 -8.61 12.56
N PRO A 218 -10.38 -7.44 12.39
CA PRO A 218 -9.04 -7.27 12.92
C PRO A 218 -9.04 -6.99 14.43
N GLY A 219 -7.99 -7.41 15.14
CA GLY A 219 -7.78 -7.04 16.53
C GLY A 219 -7.51 -5.54 16.72
N ARG A 220 -6.84 -4.91 15.75
CA ARG A 220 -6.52 -3.48 15.76
C ARG A 220 -6.63 -2.84 14.38
N ILE A 221 -7.07 -1.58 14.36
CA ILE A 221 -6.95 -0.70 13.19
C ILE A 221 -6.02 0.45 13.56
N TYR A 222 -4.97 0.66 12.77
CA TYR A 222 -4.06 1.79 12.89
C TYR A 222 -4.26 2.78 11.74
N VAL A 223 -4.63 4.01 12.07
CA VAL A 223 -4.96 5.07 11.10
C VAL A 223 -4.36 6.41 11.53
N ASP A 224 -4.28 7.36 10.60
CA ASP A 224 -3.85 8.73 10.93
C ASP A 224 -4.95 9.53 11.64
N ASN A 225 -4.60 10.66 12.26
CA ASN A 225 -5.57 11.63 12.80
C ASN A 225 -6.22 12.51 11.72
N GLY A 226 -6.18 12.10 10.44
CA GLY A 226 -6.87 12.80 9.37
C GLY A 226 -8.38 12.77 9.58
N SER A 227 -9.09 13.79 9.09
CA SER A 227 -10.53 13.95 9.31
C SER A 227 -11.40 12.72 8.98
N PRO A 228 -11.14 11.90 7.92
CA PRO A 228 -11.99 10.75 7.64
C PRO A 228 -11.81 9.63 8.68
N PHE A 229 -10.62 9.53 9.29
CA PHE A 229 -10.24 8.49 10.25
C PHE A 229 -10.48 8.87 11.72
N VAL A 230 -10.84 10.13 11.99
CA VAL A 230 -11.27 10.61 13.31
C VAL A 230 -12.81 10.63 13.41
N SER A 231 -13.51 10.06 12.45
CA SER A 231 -14.97 10.04 12.44
C SER A 231 -15.53 9.22 13.60
N HIS A 232 -16.59 9.75 14.24
CA HIS A 232 -17.36 9.05 15.27
C HIS A 232 -17.87 7.69 14.77
N GLN A 233 -18.14 7.57 13.46
CA GLN A 233 -18.66 6.35 12.87
C GLN A 233 -17.60 5.25 12.75
N LEU A 234 -16.34 5.57 12.38
CA LEU A 234 -15.26 4.58 12.45
C LEU A 234 -15.06 4.08 13.89
N GLN A 235 -15.14 4.98 14.87
CA GLN A 235 -15.04 4.64 16.28
C GLN A 235 -16.20 3.73 16.73
N ARG A 236 -17.43 3.99 16.26
CA ARG A 236 -18.60 3.14 16.50
C ARG A 236 -18.42 1.74 15.91
N VAL A 237 -18.06 1.63 14.63
CA VAL A 237 -17.80 0.34 13.97
C VAL A 237 -16.78 -0.46 14.77
N CYS A 238 -15.68 0.19 15.19
CA CYS A 238 -14.65 -0.45 16.00
C CYS A 238 -15.19 -0.91 17.36
N ALA A 239 -15.97 -0.08 18.05
CA ALA A 239 -16.56 -0.42 19.35
C ALA A 239 -17.54 -1.61 19.28
N VAL A 240 -18.43 -1.62 18.27
CA VAL A 240 -19.41 -2.70 18.08
C VAL A 240 -18.74 -4.04 17.76
N LEU A 241 -17.68 -4.00 16.95
CA LEU A 241 -16.98 -5.21 16.50
C LEU A 241 -15.79 -5.60 17.40
N GLY A 242 -15.56 -4.89 18.51
CA GLY A 242 -14.45 -5.18 19.43
C GLY A 242 -13.05 -4.89 18.87
N ILE A 243 -12.95 -4.04 17.85
CA ILE A 243 -11.69 -3.64 17.22
C ILE A 243 -11.05 -2.51 18.02
N ARG A 244 -9.77 -2.66 18.38
CA ARG A 244 -9.03 -1.57 19.02
C ARG A 244 -8.55 -0.56 17.96
N LEU A 245 -9.17 0.62 17.94
CA LEU A 245 -8.75 1.73 17.10
C LEU A 245 -7.52 2.44 17.71
N VAL A 246 -6.48 2.62 16.89
CA VAL A 246 -5.22 3.25 17.27
C VAL A 246 -4.92 4.36 16.27
N HIS A 247 -4.74 5.59 16.77
CA HIS A 247 -4.32 6.70 15.94
C HIS A 247 -2.81 6.93 16.03
N SER A 248 -2.24 7.41 14.93
CA SER A 248 -0.87 7.93 14.90
C SER A 248 -0.69 9.00 15.99
N ARG A 249 0.52 9.18 16.54
CA ARG A 249 0.79 10.37 17.36
C ARG A 249 1.11 11.54 16.42
N PRO A 250 0.64 12.77 16.71
CA PRO A 250 1.04 13.95 15.93
C PRO A 250 2.56 14.04 15.78
N GLY A 251 3.03 14.22 14.53
CA GLY A 251 4.46 14.28 14.20
C GLY A 251 5.20 12.93 14.22
N ARG A 252 4.49 11.81 14.36
CA ARG A 252 5.06 10.45 14.39
C ARG A 252 4.33 9.47 13.45
N PRO A 253 4.51 9.60 12.11
CA PRO A 253 3.83 8.75 11.11
C PRO A 253 4.47 7.37 10.90
N GLN A 254 5.37 6.90 11.77
CA GLN A 254 6.32 5.81 11.45
C GLN A 254 5.70 4.41 11.24
N GLY A 255 4.42 4.20 11.54
CA GLY A 255 3.72 2.92 11.32
C GLY A 255 3.22 2.67 9.90
N ARG A 256 3.31 3.65 8.98
CA ARG A 256 2.62 3.59 7.66
C ARG A 256 3.50 3.19 6.48
N GLY A 257 4.79 2.96 6.68
CA GLY A 257 5.73 2.74 5.56
C GLY A 257 5.35 1.60 4.61
N LYS A 258 4.62 0.59 5.10
CA LYS A 258 4.13 -0.55 4.31
C LYS A 258 2.99 -0.16 3.36
N ILE A 259 1.97 0.56 3.85
CA ILE A 259 0.87 1.04 3.01
C ILE A 259 1.33 2.17 2.08
N GLU A 260 2.27 3.02 2.51
CA GLU A 260 2.89 4.04 1.65
C GLU A 260 3.66 3.40 0.48
N ARG A 261 4.35 2.28 0.72
CA ARG A 261 5.00 1.48 -0.35
C ARG A 261 3.98 0.85 -1.28
N PHE A 262 2.85 0.40 -0.77
CA PHE A 262 1.74 -0.03 -1.62
C PHE A 262 1.24 1.12 -2.51
N PHE A 263 1.03 2.32 -1.97
CA PHE A 263 0.64 3.47 -2.79
C PHE A 263 1.68 3.85 -3.85
N ALA A 264 2.98 3.68 -3.57
CA ALA A 264 4.01 3.81 -4.60
C ALA A 264 3.83 2.77 -5.72
N THR A 265 3.46 1.53 -5.36
CA THR A 265 3.15 0.47 -6.32
C THR A 265 1.94 0.84 -7.17
N VAL A 266 0.85 1.31 -6.56
CA VAL A 266 -0.35 1.80 -7.25
C VAL A 266 0.01 2.89 -8.26
N ARG A 267 0.81 3.88 -7.87
CA ARG A 267 1.28 4.94 -8.78
C ARG A 267 2.07 4.39 -9.97
N SER A 268 2.99 3.46 -9.72
CA SER A 268 3.90 2.93 -10.74
C SER A 268 3.31 1.87 -11.67
N GLN A 269 2.20 1.23 -11.31
CA GLN A 269 1.67 0.06 -12.03
C GLN A 269 0.21 0.20 -12.44
N PHE A 270 -0.59 0.96 -11.70
CA PHE A 270 -2.02 1.13 -11.99
C PHE A 270 -2.29 2.53 -12.54
N LEU A 271 -1.88 3.59 -11.82
CA LEU A 271 -2.16 4.96 -12.25
C LEU A 271 -1.40 5.38 -13.51
N VAL A 272 -0.27 4.75 -13.82
CA VAL A 272 0.47 5.01 -15.06
C VAL A 272 -0.30 4.56 -16.31
N GLU A 273 -1.23 3.62 -16.16
CA GLU A 273 -2.08 3.08 -17.22
C GLU A 273 -3.38 3.87 -17.38
N ILE A 274 -3.58 4.92 -16.56
CA ILE A 274 -4.77 5.77 -16.58
C ILE A 274 -4.35 7.13 -17.13
N ALA A 275 -4.86 7.47 -18.32
CA ALA A 275 -4.77 8.83 -18.83
C ALA A 275 -5.77 9.74 -18.09
N ASP A 276 -5.38 11.01 -17.85
CA ASP A 276 -6.16 11.99 -17.07
C ASP A 276 -7.55 12.31 -17.67
N ASP A 277 -7.83 11.87 -18.90
CA ASP A 277 -9.04 12.16 -19.69
C ASP A 277 -9.85 10.92 -20.12
N GLN A 278 -9.43 9.70 -19.73
CA GLN A 278 -10.10 8.47 -20.19
C GLN A 278 -11.12 7.86 -19.22
N LEU A 279 -11.16 8.28 -17.96
CA LEU A 279 -12.08 7.69 -16.98
C LEU A 279 -13.44 8.38 -17.00
N ALA A 280 -14.48 7.64 -17.37
CA ALA A 280 -15.85 8.15 -17.44
C ALA A 280 -16.50 8.34 -16.05
N SER A 281 -16.06 7.59 -15.04
CA SER A 281 -16.66 7.67 -13.69
C SER A 281 -15.78 7.08 -12.58
N LEU A 282 -16.08 7.43 -11.33
CA LEU A 282 -15.47 6.79 -10.15
C LEU A 282 -15.85 5.32 -10.02
N GLU A 283 -17.02 4.92 -10.52
CA GLU A 283 -17.43 3.52 -10.55
C GLU A 283 -16.51 2.70 -11.45
N GLU A 284 -16.22 3.21 -12.64
CA GLU A 284 -15.26 2.60 -13.55
C GLU A 284 -13.87 2.49 -12.92
N LEU A 285 -13.38 3.56 -12.30
CA LEU A 285 -12.09 3.54 -11.58
C LEU A 285 -12.07 2.47 -10.47
N ASN A 286 -13.15 2.36 -9.68
CA ASN A 286 -13.26 1.34 -8.64
C ASN A 286 -13.27 -0.08 -9.20
N ARG A 287 -13.95 -0.30 -10.32
CA ARG A 287 -14.03 -1.59 -11.02
C ARG A 287 -12.65 -2.03 -11.55
N LEU A 288 -11.98 -1.16 -12.30
CA LEU A 288 -10.63 -1.42 -12.82
C LEU A 288 -9.62 -1.64 -11.69
N PHE A 289 -9.69 -0.82 -10.63
CA PHE A 289 -8.80 -0.97 -9.49
C PHE A 289 -9.03 -2.28 -8.73
N THR A 290 -10.29 -2.68 -8.53
CA THR A 290 -10.62 -3.99 -7.92
C THR A 290 -10.02 -5.13 -8.73
N ALA A 291 -10.20 -5.10 -10.06
CA ALA A 291 -9.64 -6.13 -10.94
C ALA A 291 -8.11 -6.20 -10.82
N TRP A 292 -7.41 -5.06 -10.83
CA TRP A 292 -5.97 -5.01 -10.68
C TRP A 292 -5.48 -5.51 -9.31
N VAL A 293 -6.13 -5.10 -8.22
CA VAL A 293 -5.78 -5.55 -6.87
C VAL A 293 -5.92 -7.07 -6.77
N GLU A 294 -7.09 -7.60 -7.15
CA GLU A 294 -7.45 -9.00 -6.96
C GLU A 294 -6.71 -9.94 -7.94
N THR A 295 -6.32 -9.50 -9.14
CA THR A 295 -5.65 -10.38 -10.13
C THR A 295 -4.14 -10.17 -10.26
N ARG A 296 -3.61 -9.01 -9.84
CA ARG A 296 -2.19 -8.67 -9.97
C ARG A 296 -1.52 -8.52 -8.62
N TYR A 297 -1.97 -7.56 -7.82
CA TYR A 297 -1.28 -7.22 -6.57
C TYR A 297 -1.30 -8.38 -5.58
N HIS A 298 -2.49 -8.96 -5.32
CA HIS A 298 -2.68 -10.04 -4.36
C HIS A 298 -1.96 -11.34 -4.71
N HIS A 299 -1.67 -11.58 -5.99
CA HIS A 299 -1.02 -12.80 -6.47
C HIS A 299 0.50 -12.67 -6.69
N ARG A 300 1.03 -11.45 -6.72
CA ARG A 300 2.46 -11.24 -6.93
C ARG A 300 3.26 -11.50 -5.65
N PRO A 301 4.31 -12.34 -5.68
CA PRO A 301 5.20 -12.52 -4.53
C PRO A 301 5.79 -11.19 -4.06
N HIS A 302 5.62 -10.89 -2.77
CA HIS A 302 6.14 -9.66 -2.19
C HIS A 302 7.59 -9.86 -1.76
N ARG A 303 8.48 -8.93 -2.17
CA ARG A 303 9.94 -9.06 -2.03
C ARG A 303 10.41 -9.28 -0.58
N GLU A 304 9.72 -8.68 0.39
CA GLU A 304 10.10 -8.79 1.81
C GLU A 304 9.67 -10.12 2.44
N THR A 305 8.56 -10.69 1.97
CA THR A 305 7.90 -11.85 2.60
C THR A 305 8.10 -13.15 1.82
N GLY A 306 8.57 -13.07 0.57
CA GLY A 306 8.74 -14.20 -0.34
C GLY A 306 7.44 -14.81 -0.87
N GLN A 307 6.31 -14.57 -0.20
CA GLN A 307 4.98 -15.06 -0.56
C GLN A 307 4.11 -13.97 -1.17
N SER A 308 3.09 -14.36 -1.94
CA SER A 308 2.06 -13.42 -2.40
C SER A 308 1.13 -13.02 -1.24
N PRO A 309 0.58 -11.79 -1.24
CA PRO A 309 -0.31 -11.35 -0.16
C PRO A 309 -1.49 -12.28 0.09
N LEU A 310 -2.13 -12.79 -0.98
CA LEU A 310 -3.26 -13.69 -0.85
C LEU A 310 -2.85 -15.05 -0.29
N ALA A 311 -1.77 -15.65 -0.78
CA ALA A 311 -1.31 -16.95 -0.28
C ALA A 311 -0.90 -16.87 1.19
N ARG A 312 -0.24 -15.77 1.59
CA ARG A 312 0.13 -15.54 2.98
C ARG A 312 -1.10 -15.34 3.88
N PHE A 313 -2.13 -14.66 3.37
CA PHE A 313 -3.36 -14.44 4.10
C PHE A 313 -4.16 -15.74 4.30
N THR A 314 -4.37 -16.50 3.23
CA THR A 314 -5.19 -17.73 3.27
C THR A 314 -4.53 -18.89 3.99
N ALA A 315 -3.20 -18.88 4.13
CA ALA A 315 -2.47 -19.87 4.94
C ALA A 315 -2.90 -19.89 6.42
N ALA A 316 -3.50 -18.81 6.92
CA ALA A 316 -4.03 -18.73 8.29
C ALA A 316 -5.40 -19.41 8.47
N GLY A 317 -6.05 -19.86 7.38
CA GLY A 317 -7.37 -20.48 7.41
C GLY A 317 -8.52 -19.52 7.06
N ILE A 318 -9.74 -19.97 7.35
CA ILE A 318 -10.97 -19.19 7.09
C ILE A 318 -11.06 -18.07 8.13
N PRO A 319 -11.18 -16.79 7.71
CA PRO A 319 -11.27 -15.68 8.64
C PRO A 319 -12.62 -15.69 9.38
N ASP A 320 -12.60 -15.30 10.66
CA ASP A 320 -13.81 -15.07 11.44
C ASP A 320 -14.48 -13.76 10.98
N VAL A 321 -15.69 -13.87 10.42
CA VAL A 321 -16.47 -12.76 9.87
C VAL A 321 -17.72 -12.54 10.73
N PRO A 322 -18.12 -11.28 10.97
CA PRO A 322 -19.29 -11.00 11.79
C PRO A 322 -20.56 -11.47 11.08
N SER A 323 -21.59 -11.84 11.87
CA SER A 323 -22.90 -12.14 11.30
C SER A 323 -23.46 -10.92 10.53
N PRO A 324 -24.33 -11.13 9.53
CA PRO A 324 -24.96 -10.03 8.80
C PRO A 324 -25.66 -9.01 9.70
N ALA A 325 -26.27 -9.46 10.80
CA ALA A 325 -26.91 -8.59 11.79
C ALA A 325 -25.90 -7.74 12.57
N GLN A 326 -24.79 -8.33 13.05
CA GLN A 326 -23.72 -7.58 13.72
C GLN A 326 -23.05 -6.59 12.77
N LEU A 327 -22.83 -6.99 11.52
CA LEU A 327 -22.27 -6.10 10.50
C LEU A 327 -23.23 -4.95 10.19
N ARG A 328 -24.53 -5.20 10.08
CA ARG A 328 -25.54 -4.14 9.92
C ARG A 328 -25.45 -3.16 11.09
N GLU A 329 -25.56 -3.64 12.32
CA GLU A 329 -25.54 -2.82 13.54
C GLU A 329 -24.29 -1.95 13.65
N ALA A 330 -23.12 -2.50 13.30
CA ALA A 330 -21.85 -1.79 13.34
C ALA A 330 -21.83 -0.56 12.41
N PHE A 331 -22.50 -0.66 11.26
CA PHE A 331 -22.52 0.39 10.22
C PHE A 331 -23.77 1.27 10.26
N LEU A 332 -24.71 1.06 11.19
CA LEU A 332 -25.80 2.01 11.40
C LEU A 332 -25.26 3.35 11.90
N TRP A 333 -25.82 4.42 11.35
CA TRP A 333 -25.55 5.79 11.75
C TRP A 333 -26.44 6.17 12.91
N SER A 334 -26.02 7.17 13.69
CA SER A 334 -26.86 7.65 14.77
C SER A 334 -26.73 9.13 15.03
N GLU A 335 -27.85 9.81 15.22
CA GLU A 335 -27.89 11.23 15.60
C GLU A 335 -28.78 11.47 16.82
N THR A 336 -28.33 12.34 17.72
CA THR A 336 -29.15 12.73 18.86
C THR A 336 -30.08 13.88 18.49
N ARG A 337 -31.38 13.70 18.75
CA ARG A 337 -32.44 14.70 18.54
C ARG A 337 -33.30 14.83 19.79
N THR A 338 -33.90 16.00 19.97
CA THR A 338 -34.85 16.24 21.06
C THR A 338 -36.26 16.05 20.52
N VAL A 339 -37.06 15.25 21.21
CA VAL A 339 -38.47 15.03 20.85
C VAL A 339 -39.28 16.28 21.18
N THR A 340 -40.06 16.78 20.22
CA THR A 340 -40.89 17.96 20.38
C THR A 340 -42.09 17.69 21.30
N LYS A 341 -42.85 18.73 21.65
CA LYS A 341 -44.10 18.61 22.42
C LYS A 341 -45.21 17.85 21.70
N THR A 342 -45.07 17.64 20.39
CA THR A 342 -46.02 16.93 19.54
C THR A 342 -45.55 15.51 19.23
N SER A 343 -44.63 14.95 20.02
CA SER A 343 -44.07 13.60 19.83
C SER A 343 -43.35 13.41 18.49
N MET A 344 -42.74 14.47 17.97
CA MET A 344 -42.03 14.45 16.68
C MET A 344 -40.52 14.59 16.86
N VAL A 345 -39.78 14.07 15.89
CA VAL A 345 -38.34 14.32 15.69
C VAL A 345 -38.09 14.69 14.23
N SER A 346 -37.07 15.52 13.98
CA SER A 346 -36.64 15.89 12.63
C SER A 346 -35.22 15.41 12.34
N LEU A 347 -35.02 14.96 11.10
CA LEU A 347 -33.73 14.47 10.62
C LEU A 347 -33.61 14.77 9.12
N HIS A 348 -32.56 15.48 8.70
CA HIS A 348 -32.28 15.86 7.30
C HIS A 348 -33.47 16.42 6.49
N GLY A 349 -34.33 17.21 7.14
CA GLY A 349 -35.52 17.80 6.49
C GLY A 349 -36.76 16.91 6.51
N ASN A 350 -36.64 15.68 6.97
CA ASN A 350 -37.75 14.77 7.25
C ASN A 350 -38.27 14.96 8.68
N SER A 351 -39.49 14.49 8.92
CA SER A 351 -40.09 14.40 10.25
C SER A 351 -40.69 13.02 10.51
N TYR A 352 -40.56 12.58 11.76
CA TYR A 352 -40.98 11.25 12.20
C TYR A 352 -41.72 11.37 13.54
N GLU A 353 -42.76 10.57 13.69
CA GLU A 353 -43.49 10.38 14.94
C GLU A 353 -42.78 9.32 15.80
N VAL A 354 -42.67 9.59 17.09
CA VAL A 354 -42.06 8.71 18.08
C VAL A 354 -42.99 8.52 19.28
N ASP A 355 -42.65 7.59 20.17
CA ASP A 355 -43.43 7.35 21.39
C ASP A 355 -43.63 8.66 22.20
N PRO A 356 -44.88 9.06 22.51
CA PRO A 356 -45.18 10.25 23.31
C PRO A 356 -44.53 10.28 24.70
N ALA A 357 -44.17 9.13 25.27
CA ALA A 357 -43.42 9.06 26.52
C ALA A 357 -42.04 9.72 26.44
N LEU A 358 -41.52 9.92 25.22
CA LEU A 358 -40.22 10.51 24.96
C LEU A 358 -40.27 12.04 24.79
N VAL A 359 -41.44 12.68 24.87
CA VAL A 359 -41.59 14.15 24.72
C VAL A 359 -40.62 14.92 25.63
N GLY A 360 -39.86 15.85 25.03
CA GLY A 360 -38.86 16.66 25.72
C GLY A 360 -37.55 15.93 26.06
N ARG A 361 -37.43 14.63 25.76
CA ARG A 361 -36.21 13.85 25.97
C ARG A 361 -35.28 13.96 24.75
N ARG A 362 -33.98 13.76 24.99
CA ARG A 362 -32.97 13.60 23.95
C ARG A 362 -32.85 12.12 23.63
N VAL A 363 -33.21 11.74 22.41
CA VAL A 363 -33.21 10.37 21.91
C VAL A 363 -32.16 10.22 20.82
N GLN A 364 -31.66 9.01 20.64
CA GLN A 364 -30.76 8.65 19.56
C GLN A 364 -31.58 8.03 18.43
N LEU A 365 -31.56 8.65 17.26
CA LEU A 365 -32.13 8.09 16.04
C LEU A 365 -31.03 7.26 15.37
N VAL A 366 -31.27 5.97 15.18
CA VAL A 366 -30.34 5.03 14.57
C VAL A 366 -30.90 4.61 13.21
N PHE A 367 -30.10 4.70 12.15
CA PHE A 367 -30.59 4.52 10.77
C PHE A 367 -29.49 4.03 9.83
N ASP A 368 -29.89 3.42 8.71
CA ASP A 368 -28.97 3.17 7.59
C ASP A 368 -28.87 4.46 6.76
N PRO A 369 -27.67 5.00 6.49
CA PRO A 369 -27.53 6.21 5.69
C PRO A 369 -28.12 6.10 4.27
N PHE A 370 -28.35 4.88 3.76
CA PHE A 370 -28.98 4.62 2.47
C PHE A 370 -30.51 4.44 2.54
N ASP A 371 -31.09 4.44 3.74
CA ASP A 371 -32.52 4.23 3.99
C ASP A 371 -32.98 5.06 5.20
N LEU A 372 -33.53 6.23 4.92
CA LEU A 372 -34.15 7.12 5.90
C LEU A 372 -35.65 6.85 6.10
N ASP A 373 -36.20 5.81 5.47
CA ASP A 373 -37.59 5.39 5.73
C ASP A 373 -37.67 4.61 7.05
N HIS A 374 -36.57 3.95 7.46
CA HIS A 374 -36.50 3.11 8.65
C HIS A 374 -35.52 3.69 9.70
N LEU A 375 -36.07 4.33 10.73
CA LEU A 375 -35.32 4.86 11.88
C LEU A 375 -35.69 4.10 13.15
N GLU A 376 -34.70 3.58 13.86
CA GLU A 376 -34.84 3.03 15.20
C GLU A 376 -34.62 4.13 16.25
N VAL A 377 -35.47 4.19 17.29
CA VAL A 377 -35.36 5.17 18.38
C VAL A 377 -34.75 4.49 19.60
N ARG A 378 -33.61 5.01 20.07
CA ARG A 378 -32.97 4.54 21.31
C ARG A 378 -32.95 5.64 22.35
N PHE A 379 -33.33 5.32 23.59
CA PHE A 379 -33.28 6.24 24.73
C PHE A 379 -32.72 5.52 25.95
N ASP A 380 -31.72 6.14 26.59
CA ASP A 380 -31.04 5.62 27.78
C ASP A 380 -30.55 4.16 27.62
N GLY A 381 -30.00 3.84 26.44
CA GLY A 381 -29.50 2.51 26.09
C GLY A 381 -30.58 1.46 25.79
N ARG A 382 -31.86 1.84 25.76
CA ARG A 382 -32.99 0.95 25.43
C ARG A 382 -33.57 1.29 24.07
N ASP A 383 -34.07 0.27 23.39
CA ASP A 383 -34.83 0.40 22.16
C ASP A 383 -36.29 0.80 22.46
N PHE A 384 -36.80 1.78 21.72
CA PHE A 384 -38.16 2.31 21.78
C PHE A 384 -38.92 2.08 20.46
N GLY A 385 -38.40 1.23 19.58
CA GLY A 385 -39.03 0.83 18.33
C GLY A 385 -38.71 1.76 17.16
N ILE A 386 -39.48 1.61 16.09
CA ILE A 386 -39.28 2.32 14.83
C ILE A 386 -40.04 3.65 14.87
N ALA A 387 -39.38 4.75 14.50
CA ALA A 387 -40.03 6.04 14.32
C ALA A 387 -40.89 6.00 13.05
N ALA A 388 -42.19 6.33 13.17
CA ALA A 388 -43.10 6.30 12.04
C ALA A 388 -42.87 7.54 11.15
N PRO A 389 -42.59 7.38 9.84
CA PRO A 389 -42.43 8.51 8.94
C PRO A 389 -43.71 9.36 8.88
N HIS A 390 -43.58 10.67 9.06
CA HIS A 390 -44.70 11.61 8.96
C HIS A 390 -44.60 12.46 7.68
N GLU A 391 -43.45 13.09 7.47
CA GLU A 391 -43.17 13.84 6.24
C GLU A 391 -41.75 13.53 5.79
N LEU A 392 -41.62 12.83 4.65
CA LEU A 392 -40.33 12.50 4.04
C LEU A 392 -40.11 13.37 2.80
N LYS A 393 -38.97 14.06 2.78
CA LYS A 393 -38.48 14.88 1.66
C LYS A 393 -37.27 14.24 0.99
N THR A 394 -36.48 13.50 1.74
CA THR A 394 -35.34 12.73 1.26
C THR A 394 -35.38 11.31 1.83
N HIS A 395 -35.08 10.31 1.02
CA HIS A 395 -35.04 8.91 1.46
C HIS A 395 -33.62 8.45 1.79
N VAL A 396 -32.62 9.28 1.51
CA VAL A 396 -31.20 8.96 1.64
C VAL A 396 -30.51 10.07 2.41
N HIS A 397 -29.52 9.72 3.23
CA HIS A 397 -28.71 10.70 3.94
C HIS A 397 -28.01 11.63 2.91
N PRO A 398 -27.88 12.95 3.15
CA PRO A 398 -27.27 13.88 2.19
C PRO A 398 -25.86 13.51 1.72
N LYS A 399 -25.10 12.79 2.55
CA LYS A 399 -23.76 12.26 2.21
C LYS A 399 -23.78 10.95 1.41
N ALA A 400 -24.92 10.27 1.32
CA ALA A 400 -25.08 8.97 0.67
C ALA A 400 -25.60 9.04 -0.77
N THR A 401 -25.90 10.24 -1.27
CA THR A 401 -26.37 10.48 -2.65
C THR A 401 -25.40 9.89 -3.70
N ALA A 402 -25.97 9.26 -4.74
CA ALA A 402 -25.20 8.76 -5.88
C ALA A 402 -24.56 9.91 -6.66
N GLU A 403 -23.35 9.71 -7.17
CA GLU A 403 -22.71 10.71 -8.02
C GLU A 403 -23.42 10.75 -9.38
N PRO A 404 -23.74 11.95 -9.91
CA PRO A 404 -24.21 12.06 -11.29
C PRO A 404 -23.11 11.57 -12.26
N PRO A 405 -23.49 10.98 -13.41
CA PRO A 405 -22.51 10.61 -14.42
C PRO A 405 -21.78 11.86 -14.93
N ASP A 406 -20.45 11.76 -15.02
CA ASP A 406 -19.61 12.84 -15.53
C ASP A 406 -19.62 12.84 -17.08
N VAL A 407 -19.68 14.03 -17.67
CA VAL A 407 -19.65 14.22 -19.13
C VAL A 407 -18.20 14.40 -19.57
N LEU A 408 -17.73 13.60 -20.52
CA LEU A 408 -16.37 13.65 -21.06
C LEU A 408 -16.25 14.66 -22.21
N ASP A 409 -15.16 15.42 -22.23
CA ASP A 409 -14.68 16.22 -23.38
C ASP A 409 -13.17 15.93 -23.56
N GLY A 410 -12.75 15.30 -24.67
CA GLY A 410 -11.31 15.17 -24.98
C GLY A 410 -10.90 14.10 -25.98
N MET A 411 -9.99 14.46 -26.89
CA MET A 411 -9.56 13.72 -28.09
C MET A 411 -8.48 12.67 -27.84
N ALA A 412 -8.61 11.51 -28.47
CA ALA A 412 -7.64 10.41 -28.42
C ALA A 412 -6.51 10.53 -29.47
N THR A 413 -5.27 10.26 -29.05
CA THR A 413 -4.13 9.98 -29.93
C THR A 413 -4.06 8.49 -30.28
N THR A 414 -3.51 8.16 -31.44
CA THR A 414 -3.47 6.79 -32.01
C THR A 414 -2.73 5.78 -31.11
N PRO A 415 -3.41 4.77 -30.53
CA PRO A 415 -2.81 3.80 -29.62
C PRO A 415 -2.14 2.62 -30.34
N THR A 416 -1.29 1.89 -29.63
CA THR A 416 -0.72 0.59 -30.04
C THR A 416 -1.75 -0.55 -30.10
N GLY A 417 -2.98 -0.31 -29.63
CA GLY A 417 -4.08 -1.28 -29.59
C GLY A 417 -4.10 -2.20 -28.36
N ILE A 418 -3.16 -2.04 -27.43
CA ILE A 418 -3.11 -2.82 -26.18
C ILE A 418 -3.63 -1.96 -25.02
N ASP A 419 -4.80 -2.33 -24.48
CA ASP A 419 -5.36 -1.77 -23.26
C ASP A 419 -5.14 -2.75 -22.10
N TYR A 420 -4.14 -2.45 -21.26
CA TYR A 420 -3.76 -3.29 -20.14
C TYR A 420 -4.89 -3.45 -19.10
N LEU A 421 -5.57 -2.36 -18.76
CA LEU A 421 -6.60 -2.39 -17.72
C LEU A 421 -7.85 -3.14 -18.18
N ALA A 422 -8.21 -3.03 -19.46
CA ALA A 422 -9.28 -3.85 -20.04
C ALA A 422 -8.95 -5.35 -20.02
N LEU A 423 -7.71 -5.74 -20.30
CA LEU A 423 -7.27 -7.14 -20.22
C LEU A 423 -7.34 -7.67 -18.79
N VAL A 424 -6.87 -6.89 -17.83
CA VAL A 424 -6.94 -7.22 -16.39
C VAL A 424 -8.39 -7.35 -15.92
N GLU A 425 -9.27 -6.45 -16.36
CA GLU A 425 -10.69 -6.50 -16.02
C GLU A 425 -11.38 -7.75 -16.61
N ALA A 426 -11.06 -8.09 -17.86
CA ALA A 426 -11.61 -9.27 -18.52
C ALA A 426 -11.20 -10.57 -17.80
N GLU A 427 -9.93 -10.68 -17.38
CA GLU A 427 -9.44 -11.80 -16.58
C GLU A 427 -10.17 -11.90 -15.24
N HIS A 428 -10.31 -10.78 -14.52
CA HIS A 428 -11.03 -10.75 -13.25
C HIS A 428 -12.49 -11.19 -13.40
N ARG A 429 -13.17 -10.72 -14.45
CA ARG A 429 -14.54 -11.10 -14.78
C ARG A 429 -14.65 -12.60 -15.09
N GLN A 430 -13.69 -13.15 -15.81
CA GLN A 430 -13.65 -14.59 -16.12
C GLN A 430 -13.42 -15.45 -14.87
N ALA A 431 -12.49 -15.04 -14.00
CA ALA A 431 -12.23 -15.74 -12.73
C ALA A 431 -13.46 -15.73 -11.81
N THR A 432 -14.15 -14.59 -11.70
CA THR A 432 -15.36 -14.46 -10.89
C THR A 432 -16.50 -15.31 -11.44
N ARG A 433 -16.71 -15.31 -12.77
CA ARG A 433 -17.72 -16.16 -13.43
C ARG A 433 -17.47 -17.66 -13.24
N ARG A 434 -16.22 -18.10 -13.30
CA ARG A 434 -15.85 -19.51 -13.05
C ARG A 434 -16.12 -19.95 -11.61
N THR A 435 -16.05 -19.02 -10.66
CA THR A 435 -16.30 -19.29 -9.23
C THR A 435 -17.80 -19.41 -8.93
N ILE A 436 -18.66 -18.76 -9.73
CA ILE A 436 -20.12 -18.85 -9.65
C ILE A 436 -20.62 -19.73 -10.80
N ASN A 437 -20.36 -21.03 -10.73
CA ASN A 437 -20.95 -21.99 -11.66
C ASN A 437 -22.32 -22.44 -11.11
N PHE A 438 -23.39 -21.80 -11.57
CA PHE A 438 -24.75 -22.21 -11.19
C PHE A 438 -25.11 -23.62 -11.67
N GLY A 439 -24.38 -24.21 -12.63
CA GLY A 439 -24.58 -25.59 -13.06
C GLY A 439 -24.33 -26.61 -11.95
N ASP A 440 -23.42 -26.29 -11.01
CA ASP A 440 -23.09 -27.16 -9.88
C ASP A 440 -24.15 -27.10 -8.76
N LEU A 441 -25.11 -26.18 -8.84
CA LEU A 441 -26.26 -26.10 -7.92
C LEU A 441 -27.44 -26.98 -8.38
N TYR A 442 -27.41 -27.48 -9.61
CA TYR A 442 -28.51 -28.26 -10.20
C TYR A 442 -28.08 -29.66 -10.71
N SER A 443 -26.84 -30.08 -10.43
CA SER A 443 -26.29 -31.35 -10.92
C SER A 443 -26.58 -32.57 -10.04
N ASP A 444 -27.13 -32.40 -8.83
CA ASP A 444 -27.32 -33.51 -7.87
C ASP A 444 -28.77 -34.05 -7.76
N GLU A 445 -29.71 -33.64 -8.63
CA GLU A 445 -31.11 -34.14 -8.57
C GLU A 445 -31.50 -35.19 -9.63
N GLN A 446 -30.55 -35.75 -10.39
CA GLN A 446 -30.88 -36.80 -11.36
C GLN A 446 -29.86 -37.95 -11.39
N GLU A 447 -29.70 -38.66 -10.29
CA GLU A 447 -29.14 -40.01 -10.33
C GLU A 447 -29.63 -40.87 -9.15
N ASP A 448 -30.95 -41.01 -9.00
CA ASP A 448 -31.50 -42.11 -8.19
C ASP A 448 -32.98 -42.45 -8.49
N VAL A 449 -33.36 -42.58 -9.77
CA VAL A 449 -34.60 -43.32 -10.16
C VAL A 449 -34.44 -43.95 -11.56
N ARG A 450 -33.78 -45.12 -11.64
CA ARG A 450 -34.25 -46.37 -12.30
C ARG A 450 -33.14 -47.35 -12.65
#